data_AF-H6R9Q2-F1
#
_entry.id   AF-H6R9Q2-F1
#
_cell.length_a   1.000
_cell.length_b   1.000
_cell.length_c   1.000
_cell.angle_alpha   90.00
_cell.angle_beta   90.00
_cell.angle_gamma   90.00
#
_symmetry.space_group_name_H-M   'P 1'
#
loop_
_entity.id
_entity.type
_entity.pdbx_description
1 polymer ?
#
loop_
_entity_poly.entity_id
_entity_poly.type
_entity_poly.pdbx_seq_one_letter_code
_entity_poly.pdbx_strand_id
1 'polypeptide(L)'
;MAVAPPTGYELDEVPEPGEYPRKPPTLWTDFLMLGLAIASVVLIGWITFFEVSDQTYRTIVIADYTICAIFAVEFLWRWRRAGWPWTFPFVYWYEVLGMIPVTSPWLRGFRLLRIVVILVRLARVADRVYGDRVTAAVINRSVGTIVETIKKPVTMAVLDEVAHALRAGHYTQNIAAALEENRKELDEMIVELIKNDPQAGRVRYLPFHDDIIRLVADTVFRILFQFLDDPRTDELVSDLLRENIDQIRDALSNGVKVPPSAYGPTPLERTVRHHFPP
;
A
#
# COMPACT_ATOMS: atom_id res chain seq x y z
N MET A 1 -13.47 16.48 -24.13
CA MET A 1 -12.06 16.84 -23.95
C MET A 1 -11.59 16.09 -22.71
N ALA A 2 -10.71 15.11 -22.86
CA ALA A 2 -10.29 14.25 -21.77
C ALA A 2 -9.37 15.03 -20.82
N VAL A 3 -9.74 15.11 -19.55
CA VAL A 3 -8.89 15.59 -18.46
C VAL A 3 -8.87 14.47 -17.40
N ALA A 4 -7.66 13.98 -17.12
CA ALA A 4 -7.41 12.87 -16.20
C ALA A 4 -7.77 13.24 -14.74
N PRO A 5 -8.21 12.28 -13.92
CA PRO A 5 -8.43 12.51 -12.50
C PRO A 5 -7.10 12.59 -11.73
N PRO A 6 -7.07 13.30 -10.60
CA PRO A 6 -5.86 13.52 -9.81
C PRO A 6 -5.41 12.20 -9.15
N THR A 7 -4.11 11.94 -9.19
CA THR A 7 -3.43 10.83 -8.52
C THR A 7 -3.44 11.04 -7.00
N GLY A 8 -4.59 10.76 -6.39
CA GLY A 8 -4.68 10.49 -4.96
C GLY A 8 -4.10 9.11 -4.69
N TYR A 9 -2.98 9.04 -3.99
CA TYR A 9 -2.55 7.80 -3.35
C TYR A 9 -3.46 7.55 -2.16
N GLU A 10 -4.65 6.99 -2.42
CA GLU A 10 -5.42 6.27 -1.41
C GLU A 10 -4.58 5.04 -1.04
N LEU A 11 -3.85 5.13 0.08
CA LEU A 11 -3.24 3.98 0.75
C LEU A 11 -4.28 3.27 1.62
N ASP A 12 -5.47 3.04 1.08
CA ASP A 12 -6.47 2.18 1.69
C ASP A 12 -6.73 0.96 0.81
N GLU A 13 -6.67 -0.19 1.49
CA GLU A 13 -6.88 -1.54 0.99
C GLU A 13 -5.75 -2.10 0.12
N VAL A 14 -4.66 -2.49 0.81
CA VAL A 14 -4.02 -3.77 0.45
C VAL A 14 -5.16 -4.80 0.37
N PRO A 15 -5.40 -5.45 -0.79
CA PRO A 15 -6.47 -6.43 -0.90
C PRO A 15 -6.32 -7.42 0.24
N GLU A 16 -7.35 -7.53 1.09
CA GLU A 16 -7.41 -8.55 2.14
C GLU A 16 -6.99 -9.88 1.50
N PRO A 17 -5.95 -10.57 2.01
CA PRO A 17 -5.39 -11.78 1.39
C PRO A 17 -6.38 -12.98 1.37
N GLY A 18 -7.65 -12.74 1.72
CA GLY A 18 -8.76 -13.68 1.63
C GLY A 18 -9.52 -13.70 0.30
N GLU A 19 -9.29 -12.76 -0.62
CA GLU A 19 -10.07 -12.62 -1.86
C GLU A 19 -9.52 -13.38 -3.08
N TYR A 20 -8.61 -14.34 -2.86
CA TYR A 20 -8.42 -15.41 -3.83
C TYR A 20 -9.50 -16.47 -3.62
N PRO A 21 -10.16 -16.98 -4.68
CA PRO A 21 -11.19 -17.99 -4.56
C PRO A 21 -10.59 -19.22 -3.84
N ARG A 22 -10.87 -19.31 -2.55
CA ARG A 22 -10.46 -20.43 -1.68
C ARG A 22 -11.04 -21.70 -2.29
N LYS A 23 -10.17 -22.69 -2.55
CA LYS A 23 -10.62 -24.02 -2.96
C LYS A 23 -11.64 -24.52 -1.92
N PRO A 24 -12.88 -24.88 -2.32
CA PRO A 24 -13.72 -25.68 -1.44
C PRO A 24 -12.98 -27.00 -1.19
N PRO A 25 -12.79 -27.42 0.08
CA PRO A 25 -11.99 -28.59 0.39
C PRO A 25 -12.75 -29.85 0.00
N THR A 26 -12.37 -30.47 -1.11
CA THR A 26 -12.62 -31.89 -1.35
C THR A 26 -11.28 -32.62 -1.24
N LEU A 27 -10.75 -32.67 -0.02
CA LEU A 27 -9.45 -33.28 0.34
C LEU A 27 -9.17 -34.59 -0.43
N TRP A 28 -10.19 -35.43 -0.62
CA TRP A 28 -10.09 -36.71 -1.34
C TRP A 28 -9.80 -36.59 -2.83
N THR A 29 -10.42 -35.63 -3.54
CA THR A 29 -10.11 -35.41 -4.96
C THR A 29 -8.71 -34.86 -5.13
N ASP A 30 -8.24 -34.06 -4.17
CA ASP A 30 -6.89 -33.50 -4.19
C ASP A 30 -5.80 -34.54 -4.04
N PHE A 31 -5.99 -35.52 -3.13
CA PHE A 31 -5.07 -36.64 -2.99
C PHE A 31 -5.10 -37.58 -4.20
N LEU A 32 -6.29 -37.87 -4.75
CA LEU A 32 -6.42 -38.71 -5.95
C LEU A 32 -5.70 -38.08 -7.15
N MET A 33 -5.84 -36.77 -7.32
CA MET A 33 -5.21 -36.01 -8.40
C MET A 33 -3.71 -35.87 -8.23
N LEU A 34 -3.24 -35.70 -7.00
CA LEU A 34 -1.81 -35.73 -6.69
C LEU A 34 -1.23 -37.11 -7.00
N GLY A 35 -1.92 -38.19 -6.60
CA GLY A 35 -1.53 -39.57 -6.92
C GLY A 35 -1.44 -39.82 -8.42
N LEU A 36 -2.45 -39.39 -9.18
CA LEU A 36 -2.45 -39.45 -10.65
C LEU A 36 -1.29 -38.65 -11.27
N ALA A 37 -0.96 -37.49 -10.71
CA ALA A 37 0.13 -36.65 -11.21
C ALA A 37 1.51 -37.27 -10.94
N ILE A 38 1.71 -37.86 -9.76
CA ILE A 38 2.94 -38.60 -9.43
C ILE A 38 3.07 -39.83 -10.31
N ALA A 39 2.01 -40.63 -10.45
CA ALA A 39 2.01 -41.82 -11.31
C ALA A 39 2.35 -41.45 -12.77
N SER A 40 1.80 -40.34 -13.25
CA SER A 40 2.06 -39.76 -14.57
C SER A 40 3.54 -39.36 -14.77
N VAL A 41 4.17 -38.71 -13.79
CA VAL A 41 5.60 -38.36 -13.84
C VAL A 41 6.48 -39.61 -13.81
N VAL A 42 6.17 -40.58 -12.95
CA VAL A 42 6.92 -41.85 -12.84
C VAL A 42 6.84 -42.64 -14.14
N LEU A 43 5.65 -42.74 -14.73
CA LEU A 43 5.42 -43.46 -15.98
C LEU A 43 6.19 -42.84 -17.16
N ILE A 44 6.28 -41.50 -17.22
CA ILE A 44 7.10 -40.79 -18.21
C ILE A 44 8.60 -40.95 -17.95
N GLY A 45 9.03 -40.84 -16.70
CA GLY A 45 10.42 -41.09 -16.33
C GLY A 45 10.84 -42.50 -16.73
N TRP A 46 9.98 -43.49 -16.46
CA TRP A 46 10.22 -44.90 -16.79
C TRP A 46 10.48 -45.11 -18.29
N ILE A 47 9.60 -44.62 -19.18
CA ILE A 47 9.82 -44.73 -20.64
C ILE A 47 10.97 -43.87 -21.17
N THR A 48 11.43 -42.89 -20.39
CA THR A 48 12.53 -42.01 -20.81
C THR A 48 13.89 -42.66 -20.51
N PHE A 49 13.99 -43.41 -19.41
CA PHE A 49 15.24 -44.04 -18.97
C PHE A 49 15.37 -45.52 -19.35
N PHE A 50 14.26 -46.23 -19.58
CA PHE A 50 14.26 -47.66 -19.96
C PHE A 50 13.72 -47.87 -21.37
N GLU A 51 14.42 -48.67 -22.18
CA GLU A 51 13.89 -49.16 -23.46
C GLU A 51 12.85 -50.25 -23.19
N VAL A 52 11.59 -49.97 -23.52
CA VAL A 52 10.44 -50.84 -23.20
C VAL A 52 9.90 -51.47 -24.48
N SER A 53 9.44 -52.72 -24.38
CA SER A 53 8.83 -53.43 -25.52
C SER A 53 7.63 -52.67 -26.12
N ASP A 54 7.38 -52.84 -27.42
CA ASP A 54 6.29 -52.15 -28.15
C ASP A 54 4.89 -52.38 -27.58
N GLN A 55 4.68 -53.50 -26.89
CA GLN A 55 3.41 -53.81 -26.24
C GLN A 55 3.26 -53.03 -24.93
N THR A 56 4.31 -52.96 -24.11
CA THR A 56 4.33 -52.16 -22.89
C THR A 56 4.26 -50.65 -23.19
N TYR A 57 4.94 -50.20 -24.25
CA TYR A 57 4.87 -48.81 -24.70
C TYR A 57 3.43 -48.39 -25.03
N ARG A 58 2.66 -49.22 -25.75
CA ARG A 58 1.25 -48.96 -26.06
C ARG A 58 0.38 -48.86 -24.80
N THR A 59 0.57 -49.73 -23.82
CA THR A 59 -0.15 -49.67 -22.55
C THR A 59 0.14 -48.37 -21.79
N ILE A 60 1.41 -47.96 -21.75
CA ILE A 60 1.85 -46.70 -21.13
C ILE A 60 1.23 -45.50 -21.85
N VAL A 61 1.21 -45.49 -23.18
CA VAL A 61 0.57 -44.43 -23.97
C VAL A 61 -0.92 -44.32 -23.62
N ILE A 62 -1.64 -45.43 -23.59
CA ILE A 62 -3.07 -45.43 -23.25
C ILE A 62 -3.29 -44.92 -21.81
N ALA A 63 -2.42 -45.30 -20.88
CA ALA A 63 -2.49 -44.79 -19.51
C ALA A 63 -2.24 -43.27 -19.45
N ASP A 64 -1.26 -42.74 -20.18
CA ASP A 64 -0.96 -41.30 -20.24
C ASP A 64 -2.16 -40.50 -20.77
N TYR A 65 -2.75 -40.95 -21.87
CA TYR A 65 -3.96 -40.33 -22.44
C TYR A 65 -5.14 -40.36 -21.47
N THR A 66 -5.30 -41.46 -20.72
CA THR A 66 -6.37 -41.58 -19.72
C THR A 66 -6.18 -40.60 -18.58
N ILE A 67 -4.95 -40.47 -18.06
CA ILE A 67 -4.63 -39.52 -16.99
C ILE A 67 -4.81 -38.07 -17.47
N CYS A 68 -4.35 -37.75 -18.68
CA CYS A 68 -4.56 -36.44 -19.29
C CYS A 68 -6.06 -36.12 -19.48
N ALA A 69 -6.88 -37.09 -19.87
CA ALA A 69 -8.32 -36.90 -20.00
C ALA A 69 -8.99 -36.58 -18.65
N ILE A 70 -8.60 -37.28 -17.58
CA ILE A 70 -9.07 -37.00 -16.21
C ILE A 70 -8.72 -35.56 -15.80
N PHE A 71 -7.48 -35.12 -16.09
CA PHE A 71 -7.04 -33.75 -15.81
C PHE A 71 -7.76 -32.69 -16.61
N ALA A 72 -8.04 -32.96 -17.89
CA ALA A 72 -8.81 -32.07 -18.73
C ALA A 72 -10.24 -31.90 -18.20
N VAL A 73 -10.89 -33.00 -17.83
CA VAL A 73 -12.26 -32.96 -17.27
C VAL A 73 -12.31 -32.17 -15.97
N GLU A 74 -11.35 -32.35 -15.05
CA GLU A 74 -11.27 -31.53 -13.83
C GLU A 74 -11.07 -30.05 -14.15
N PHE A 75 -10.15 -29.73 -15.06
CA PHE A 75 -9.86 -28.36 -15.45
C PHE A 75 -11.10 -27.68 -16.06
N LEU A 76 -11.80 -28.36 -16.97
CA LEU A 76 -13.02 -27.87 -17.59
C LEU A 76 -14.14 -27.67 -16.57
N TRP A 77 -14.29 -28.61 -15.61
CA TRP A 77 -15.26 -28.46 -14.53
C TRP A 77 -14.94 -27.21 -13.70
N ARG A 78 -13.69 -27.04 -13.27
CA ARG A 78 -13.25 -25.88 -12.48
C ARG A 78 -13.43 -24.57 -13.23
N TRP A 79 -13.07 -24.55 -14.50
CA TRP A 79 -13.23 -23.37 -15.35
C TRP A 79 -14.71 -23.00 -15.54
N ARG A 80 -15.59 -24.00 -15.70
CA ARG A 80 -17.04 -23.79 -15.73
C ARG A 80 -17.58 -23.25 -14.41
N ARG A 81 -17.13 -23.80 -13.27
CA ARG A 81 -17.57 -23.34 -11.94
C ARG A 81 -17.12 -21.91 -11.63
N ALA A 82 -15.97 -21.50 -12.18
CA ALA A 82 -15.46 -20.13 -12.06
C ALA A 82 -16.17 -19.11 -12.98
N GLY A 83 -17.11 -19.56 -13.83
CA GLY A 83 -17.85 -18.67 -14.74
C GLY A 83 -17.15 -18.37 -16.07
N TRP A 84 -16.26 -19.26 -16.52
CA TRP A 84 -15.48 -19.10 -17.77
C TRP A 84 -14.71 -17.77 -17.93
N PRO A 85 -13.96 -17.28 -16.92
CA PRO A 85 -13.11 -16.14 -17.14
C PRO A 85 -11.96 -16.51 -18.07
N TRP A 86 -11.69 -15.67 -19.07
CA TRP A 86 -10.57 -15.85 -20.00
C TRP A 86 -9.21 -15.79 -19.31
N THR A 87 -9.12 -15.14 -18.14
CA THR A 87 -7.90 -15.07 -17.33
C THR A 87 -7.53 -16.39 -16.66
N PHE A 88 -8.49 -17.31 -16.49
CA PHE A 88 -8.28 -18.59 -15.81
C PHE A 88 -7.20 -19.45 -16.49
N PRO A 89 -7.28 -19.79 -17.79
CA PRO A 89 -6.22 -20.56 -18.45
C PRO A 89 -4.85 -19.87 -18.50
N PHE A 90 -4.79 -18.54 -18.42
CA PHE A 90 -3.50 -17.81 -18.38
C PHE A 90 -2.85 -17.87 -16.99
N VAL A 91 -3.63 -17.75 -15.92
CA VAL A 91 -3.12 -17.90 -14.55
C VAL A 91 -2.74 -19.35 -14.26
N TYR A 92 -3.57 -20.30 -14.71
CA TYR A 92 -3.38 -21.74 -14.53
C TYR A 92 -2.72 -22.40 -15.76
N TRP A 93 -1.82 -21.69 -16.45
CA TRP A 93 -1.19 -22.14 -17.70
C TRP A 93 -0.46 -23.49 -17.58
N TYR A 94 0.07 -23.81 -16.40
CA TYR A 94 0.67 -25.10 -16.08
C TYR A 94 -0.36 -26.24 -16.03
N GLU A 95 -1.59 -25.99 -15.57
CA GLU A 95 -2.68 -26.96 -15.61
C GLU A 95 -3.10 -27.22 -17.06
N VAL A 96 -3.09 -26.16 -17.88
CA VAL A 96 -3.37 -26.22 -19.32
C VAL A 96 -2.34 -27.07 -20.03
N LEU A 97 -1.04 -26.82 -19.84
CA LEU A 97 0.01 -27.62 -20.48
C LEU A 97 0.05 -29.07 -19.98
N GLY A 98 -0.39 -29.33 -18.74
CA GLY A 98 -0.48 -30.68 -18.18
C GLY A 98 -1.53 -31.59 -18.84
N MET A 99 -2.45 -31.05 -19.64
CA MET A 99 -3.42 -31.86 -20.39
C MET A 99 -2.85 -32.42 -21.69
N ILE A 100 -1.64 -32.01 -22.08
CA ILE A 100 -1.00 -32.44 -23.33
C ILE A 100 -0.30 -33.79 -23.09
N PRO A 101 -0.73 -34.87 -23.77
CA PRO A 101 -0.08 -36.17 -23.65
C PRO A 101 1.30 -36.13 -24.29
N VAL A 102 2.32 -36.57 -23.56
CA VAL A 102 3.73 -36.57 -24.00
C VAL A 102 3.94 -37.52 -25.17
N THR A 103 3.08 -38.53 -25.26
CA THR A 103 3.10 -39.59 -26.26
C THR A 103 2.43 -39.22 -27.57
N SER A 104 1.97 -37.97 -27.74
CA SER A 104 1.36 -37.52 -28.99
C SER A 104 2.31 -37.75 -30.18
N PRO A 105 1.86 -38.41 -31.27
CA PRO A 105 2.71 -38.76 -32.42
C PRO A 105 3.48 -37.59 -33.04
N TRP A 106 2.98 -36.36 -32.85
CA TRP A 106 3.50 -35.12 -33.41
C TRP A 106 4.76 -34.61 -32.69
N LEU A 107 5.02 -35.09 -31.47
CA LEU A 107 6.10 -34.60 -30.60
C LEU A 107 7.29 -35.57 -30.50
N ARG A 108 7.25 -36.68 -31.24
CA ARG A 108 8.25 -37.76 -31.21
C ARG A 108 9.68 -37.28 -31.56
N GLY A 109 9.81 -36.20 -32.33
CA GLY A 109 11.10 -35.70 -32.82
C GLY A 109 11.86 -34.74 -31.90
N PHE A 110 11.23 -34.15 -30.88
CA PHE A 110 11.81 -33.03 -30.13
C PHE A 110 12.15 -33.41 -28.67
N ARG A 111 13.42 -33.76 -28.42
CA ARG A 111 13.93 -34.09 -27.07
C ARG A 111 13.69 -32.97 -26.04
N LEU A 112 13.81 -31.71 -26.46
CA LEU A 112 13.54 -30.53 -25.64
C LEU A 112 12.09 -30.48 -25.13
N LEU A 113 11.13 -30.83 -25.98
CA LEU A 113 9.72 -30.76 -25.60
C LEU A 113 9.37 -31.81 -24.55
N ARG A 114 10.02 -32.98 -24.58
CA ARG A 114 9.89 -33.99 -23.52
C ARG A 114 10.32 -33.45 -22.16
N ILE A 115 11.46 -32.74 -22.11
CA ILE A 115 11.97 -32.12 -20.88
C ILE A 115 11.01 -31.03 -20.39
N VAL A 116 10.52 -30.18 -21.29
CA VAL A 116 9.56 -29.11 -20.95
C VAL A 116 8.29 -29.71 -20.33
N VAL A 117 7.72 -30.78 -20.89
CA VAL A 117 6.51 -31.38 -20.32
C VAL A 117 6.79 -32.08 -18.98
N ILE A 118 7.93 -32.74 -18.81
CA ILE A 118 8.34 -33.29 -17.50
C ILE A 118 8.44 -32.17 -16.47
N LEU A 119 9.06 -31.05 -16.81
CA LEU A 119 9.18 -29.88 -15.93
C LEU A 119 7.81 -29.29 -15.59
N VAL A 120 6.89 -29.19 -16.56
CA VAL A 120 5.51 -28.73 -16.31
C VAL A 120 4.75 -29.68 -15.38
N ARG A 121 4.87 -31.00 -15.58
CA ARG A 121 4.22 -31.99 -14.71
C ARG A 121 4.81 -31.99 -13.30
N LEU A 122 6.12 -31.80 -13.18
CA LEU A 122 6.79 -31.64 -11.89
C LEU A 122 6.38 -30.32 -11.20
N ALA A 123 6.29 -29.22 -11.94
CA ALA A 123 5.80 -27.94 -11.44
C ALA A 123 4.36 -28.04 -10.95
N ARG A 124 3.50 -28.83 -11.61
CA ARG A 124 2.13 -29.12 -11.16
C ARG A 124 2.09 -29.95 -9.87
N VAL A 125 2.93 -30.98 -9.76
CA VAL A 125 3.04 -31.78 -8.52
C VAL A 125 3.53 -30.89 -7.38
N ALA A 126 4.54 -30.06 -7.64
CA ALA A 126 5.04 -29.07 -6.71
C ALA A 126 3.91 -28.11 -6.29
N ASP A 127 3.25 -27.45 -7.24
CA ASP A 127 2.17 -26.51 -6.94
C ASP A 127 1.03 -27.14 -6.12
N ARG A 128 0.65 -28.39 -6.42
CA ARG A 128 -0.38 -29.10 -5.66
C ARG A 128 0.07 -29.54 -4.25
N VAL A 129 1.38 -29.71 -4.03
CA VAL A 129 1.97 -29.99 -2.70
C VAL A 129 2.24 -28.71 -1.92
N TYR A 130 2.60 -27.61 -2.60
CA TYR A 130 3.04 -26.34 -2.01
C TYR A 130 1.90 -25.30 -1.85
N GLY A 131 0.73 -25.55 -2.43
CA GLY A 131 -0.36 -24.57 -2.61
C GLY A 131 -0.95 -23.90 -1.37
N ASP A 132 -0.82 -24.44 -0.15
CA ASP A 132 -1.53 -23.87 1.01
C ASP A 132 -0.64 -23.26 2.11
N ARG A 133 0.69 -23.44 2.10
CA ARG A 133 1.52 -23.04 3.27
C ARG A 133 2.77 -22.24 2.98
N VAL A 134 3.41 -22.43 1.82
CA VAL A 134 4.73 -21.81 1.58
C VAL A 134 4.59 -20.46 0.89
N THR A 135 3.71 -20.33 -0.09
CA THR A 135 3.55 -19.08 -0.86
C THR A 135 3.03 -17.93 0.00
N ALA A 136 2.05 -18.15 0.88
CA ALA A 136 1.56 -17.13 1.80
C ALA A 136 2.61 -16.74 2.86
N ALA A 137 3.39 -17.69 3.37
CA ALA A 137 4.45 -17.43 4.34
C ALA A 137 5.64 -16.70 3.71
N VAL A 138 6.07 -17.11 2.51
CA VAL A 138 7.21 -16.52 1.80
C VAL A 138 6.83 -15.14 1.26
N ILE A 139 5.63 -14.94 0.71
CA ILE A 139 5.20 -13.64 0.19
C ILE A 139 4.95 -12.66 1.35
N ASN A 140 4.26 -13.05 2.44
CA ASN A 140 4.05 -12.15 3.58
C ASN A 140 5.36 -11.80 4.30
N ARG A 141 6.29 -12.74 4.44
CA ARG A 141 7.61 -12.46 5.02
C ARG A 141 8.43 -11.55 4.11
N SER A 142 8.38 -11.75 2.79
CA SER A 142 9.18 -10.98 1.84
C SER A 142 8.64 -9.58 1.65
N VAL A 143 7.32 -9.40 1.48
CA VAL A 143 6.69 -8.08 1.34
C VAL A 143 6.85 -7.28 2.63
N GLY A 144 6.62 -7.88 3.81
CA GLY A 144 6.86 -7.20 5.08
C GLY A 144 8.31 -6.74 5.27
N THR A 145 9.28 -7.58 4.88
CA THR A 145 10.71 -7.24 4.99
C THR A 145 11.11 -6.16 3.98
N ILE A 146 10.60 -6.23 2.74
CA ILE A 146 10.87 -5.23 1.70
C ILE A 146 10.25 -3.88 2.09
N VAL A 147 8.98 -3.86 2.52
CA VAL A 147 8.28 -2.64 2.94
C VAL A 147 8.98 -2.00 4.13
N GLU A 148 9.36 -2.77 5.15
CA GLU A 148 10.07 -2.24 6.32
C GLU A 148 11.45 -1.66 5.94
N THR A 149 12.12 -2.29 4.97
CA THR A 149 13.43 -1.82 4.47
C THR A 149 13.31 -0.54 3.65
N ILE A 150 12.20 -0.35 2.91
CA ILE A 150 11.96 0.84 2.08
C ILE A 150 11.35 1.99 2.87
N LYS A 151 10.54 1.71 3.89
CA LYS A 151 9.81 2.72 4.67
C LYS A 151 10.75 3.76 5.28
N LYS A 152 11.83 3.32 5.93
CA LYS A 152 12.78 4.23 6.59
C LYS A 152 13.51 5.17 5.60
N PRO A 153 14.08 4.69 4.47
CA PRO A 153 14.63 5.56 3.43
C PRO A 153 13.62 6.55 2.84
N VAL A 154 12.39 6.10 2.57
CA VAL A 154 11.36 6.96 1.98
C VAL A 154 10.95 8.06 2.95
N THR A 155 10.68 7.72 4.22
CA THR A 155 10.34 8.74 5.22
C THR A 155 11.47 9.73 5.45
N MET A 156 12.73 9.28 5.44
CA MET A 156 13.89 10.17 5.49
C MET A 156 13.97 11.11 4.29
N ALA A 157 13.76 10.60 3.07
CA ALA A 157 13.78 11.41 1.86
C ALA A 157 12.67 12.46 1.85
N VAL A 158 11.47 12.10 2.28
CA VAL A 158 10.35 13.05 2.41
C VAL A 158 10.65 14.09 3.49
N LEU A 159 11.20 13.68 4.62
CA LEU A 159 11.57 14.61 5.69
C LEU A 159 12.67 15.58 5.25
N ASP A 160 13.64 15.13 4.46
CA ASP A 160 14.69 15.99 3.90
C ASP A 160 14.10 17.04 2.94
N GLU A 161 13.13 16.64 2.10
CA GLU A 161 12.44 17.58 1.20
C GLU A 161 11.61 18.61 1.98
N VAL A 162 10.85 18.15 2.98
CA VAL A 162 10.08 19.04 3.86
C VAL A 162 11.03 19.95 4.66
N ALA A 163 12.13 19.43 5.18
CA ALA A 163 13.16 20.20 5.87
C ALA A 163 13.72 21.31 4.97
N HIS A 164 13.97 21.00 3.70
CA HIS A 164 14.48 21.96 2.74
C HIS A 164 13.45 23.06 2.44
N ALA A 165 12.19 22.67 2.18
CA ALA A 165 11.10 23.61 1.97
C ALA A 165 10.87 24.52 3.17
N LEU A 166 10.92 23.95 4.38
CA LEU A 166 10.77 24.73 5.61
C LEU A 166 11.95 25.70 5.81
N ARG A 167 13.19 25.28 5.56
CA ARG A 167 14.38 26.16 5.66
C ARG A 167 14.35 27.34 4.69
N ALA A 168 13.65 27.22 3.57
CA ALA A 168 13.55 28.27 2.55
C ALA A 168 12.39 29.26 2.79
N GLY A 169 11.54 29.02 3.81
CA GLY A 169 10.34 29.83 4.07
C GLY A 169 10.60 31.10 4.89
N HIS A 170 9.81 32.15 4.63
CA HIS A 170 9.78 33.40 5.40
C HIS A 170 8.64 33.37 6.45
N TYR A 171 8.90 32.79 7.62
CA TYR A 171 7.84 32.52 8.60
C TYR A 171 7.36 33.76 9.33
N THR A 172 8.26 34.69 9.64
CA THR A 172 7.86 35.89 10.38
C THR A 172 6.94 36.77 9.53
N GLN A 173 7.19 36.84 8.22
CA GLN A 173 6.34 37.51 7.25
C GLN A 173 4.98 36.83 7.08
N ASN A 174 4.95 35.49 7.03
CA ASN A 174 3.69 34.73 6.99
C ASN A 174 2.85 34.94 8.26
N ILE A 175 3.50 35.01 9.43
CA ILE A 175 2.84 35.31 10.70
C ILE A 175 2.33 36.75 10.69
N ALA A 176 3.12 37.72 10.25
CA ALA A 176 2.70 39.11 10.15
C ALA A 176 1.46 39.27 9.25
N ALA A 177 1.45 38.62 8.09
CA ALA A 177 0.31 38.63 7.18
C ALA A 177 -0.96 38.05 7.83
N ALA A 178 -0.84 36.91 8.53
CA ALA A 178 -1.97 36.29 9.22
C ALA A 178 -2.49 37.16 10.39
N LEU A 179 -1.60 37.82 11.14
CA LEU A 179 -1.98 38.75 12.21
C LEU A 179 -2.66 40.01 11.66
N GLU A 180 -2.21 40.52 10.51
CA GLU A 180 -2.81 41.69 9.87
C GLU A 180 -4.21 41.38 9.34
N GLU A 181 -4.39 40.22 8.70
CA GLU A 181 -5.68 39.77 8.18
C GLU A 181 -6.74 39.64 9.29
N ASN A 182 -6.32 39.20 10.48
CA ASN A 182 -7.21 38.96 11.62
C ASN A 182 -7.18 40.08 12.67
N ARG A 183 -6.62 41.26 12.36
CA ARG A 183 -6.38 42.35 13.32
C ARG A 183 -7.63 42.77 14.09
N LYS A 184 -8.77 42.89 13.40
CA LYS A 184 -10.04 43.32 14.01
C LYS A 184 -10.52 42.34 15.08
N GLU A 185 -10.41 41.04 14.82
CA GLU A 185 -10.81 40.00 15.76
C GLU A 185 -9.86 39.97 16.96
N LEU A 186 -8.57 40.19 16.74
CA LEU A 186 -7.58 40.30 17.82
C LEU A 186 -7.82 41.54 18.69
N ASP A 187 -8.18 42.68 18.11
CA ASP A 187 -8.54 43.91 18.84
C ASP A 187 -9.76 43.67 19.76
N GLU A 188 -10.80 43.02 19.23
CA GLU A 188 -11.99 42.66 20.01
C GLU A 188 -11.65 41.70 21.16
N MET A 189 -10.84 40.67 20.89
CA MET A 189 -10.37 39.72 21.89
C MET A 189 -9.54 40.40 22.98
N ILE A 190 -8.64 41.34 22.64
CA ILE A 190 -7.82 42.08 23.62
C ILE A 190 -8.71 42.92 24.53
N VAL A 191 -9.70 43.63 23.96
CA VAL A 191 -10.65 44.43 24.74
C VAL A 191 -11.45 43.53 25.69
N GLU A 192 -11.89 42.36 25.24
CA GLU A 192 -12.60 41.39 26.06
C GLU A 192 -11.71 40.84 27.20
N LEU A 193 -10.48 40.45 26.90
CA LEU A 193 -9.51 39.96 27.89
C LEU A 193 -9.22 41.01 28.97
N ILE A 194 -9.01 42.27 28.60
CA ILE A 194 -8.76 43.35 29.56
C ILE A 194 -9.99 43.66 30.40
N LYS A 195 -11.20 43.62 29.82
CA LYS A 195 -12.46 43.82 30.56
C LYS A 195 -12.72 42.73 31.59
N ASN A 196 -12.27 41.51 31.30
CA ASN A 196 -12.45 40.33 32.13
C ASN A 196 -11.25 40.06 33.06
N ASP A 197 -10.15 40.81 32.97
CA ASP A 197 -8.98 40.64 33.81
C ASP A 197 -9.22 41.15 35.25
N PRO A 198 -9.18 40.28 36.28
CA PRO A 198 -9.36 40.66 37.67
C PRO A 198 -8.27 41.60 38.22
N GLN A 199 -7.07 41.61 37.64
CA GLN A 199 -5.97 42.52 38.00
C GLN A 199 -6.17 43.92 37.38
N ALA A 200 -6.88 44.01 36.25
CA ALA A 200 -7.18 45.27 35.56
C ALA A 200 -8.34 46.06 36.20
N GLY A 201 -8.94 45.55 37.28
CA GLY A 201 -10.16 46.08 37.91
C GLY A 201 -10.16 47.55 38.33
N ARG A 202 -8.99 48.22 38.42
CA ARG A 202 -8.91 49.67 38.65
C ARG A 202 -8.98 50.52 37.38
N VAL A 203 -8.64 49.97 36.22
CA VAL A 203 -8.64 50.67 34.92
C VAL A 203 -10.06 50.86 34.40
N ARG A 204 -10.99 49.95 34.74
CA ARG A 204 -12.41 50.01 34.35
C ARG A 204 -13.17 51.23 34.88
N TYR A 205 -12.60 51.95 35.86
CA TYR A 205 -13.22 53.12 36.48
C TYR A 205 -12.72 54.46 35.91
N LEU A 206 -11.76 54.45 34.99
CA LEU A 206 -11.29 55.67 34.35
C LEU A 206 -12.22 56.09 33.20
N PRO A 207 -12.57 57.37 33.09
CA PRO A 207 -13.15 57.88 31.85
C PRO A 207 -12.11 57.67 30.73
N PHE A 208 -12.56 57.30 29.52
CA PHE A 208 -11.72 57.05 28.33
C PHE A 208 -10.85 55.76 28.35
N HIS A 209 -11.13 54.78 29.22
CA HIS A 209 -10.35 53.53 29.27
C HIS A 209 -10.37 52.74 27.94
N ASP A 210 -11.50 52.69 27.24
CA ASP A 210 -11.61 52.02 25.93
C ASP A 210 -10.68 52.68 24.89
N ASP A 211 -10.52 54.00 24.91
CA ASP A 211 -9.65 54.73 23.98
C ASP A 211 -8.16 54.49 24.29
N ILE A 212 -7.80 54.44 25.58
CA ILE A 212 -6.44 54.12 26.02
C ILE A 212 -6.07 52.69 25.61
N ILE A 213 -6.97 51.73 25.83
CA ILE A 213 -6.74 50.33 25.47
C ILE A 213 -6.52 50.19 23.96
N ARG A 214 -7.35 50.85 23.14
CA ARG A 214 -7.19 50.86 21.67
C ARG A 214 -5.86 51.47 21.25
N LEU A 215 -5.47 52.59 21.84
CA LEU A 215 -4.21 53.27 21.49
C LEU A 215 -2.98 52.43 21.88
N VAL A 216 -3.04 51.73 23.02
CA VAL A 216 -2.00 50.80 23.45
C VAL A 216 -1.96 49.57 22.54
N ALA A 217 -3.11 48.97 22.22
CA ALA A 217 -3.20 47.84 21.30
C ALA A 217 -2.63 48.20 19.92
N ASP A 218 -3.03 49.35 19.36
CA ASP A 218 -2.51 49.86 18.10
C ASP A 218 -0.99 50.06 18.11
N THR A 219 -0.46 50.54 19.23
CA THR A 219 0.98 50.73 19.42
C THR A 219 1.71 49.39 19.49
N VAL A 220 1.16 48.43 20.24
CA VAL A 220 1.73 47.08 20.37
C VAL A 220 1.72 46.35 19.03
N PHE A 221 0.60 46.37 18.28
CA PHE A 221 0.54 45.76 16.95
C PHE A 221 1.55 46.36 15.99
N ARG A 222 1.71 47.69 16.01
CA ARG A 222 2.72 48.37 15.17
C ARG A 222 4.14 47.89 15.48
N ILE A 223 4.48 47.79 16.77
CA ILE A 223 5.78 47.30 17.21
C ILE A 223 5.95 45.81 16.86
N LEU A 224 4.91 44.99 17.03
CA LEU A 224 4.92 43.57 16.68
C LEU A 224 5.14 43.35 15.19
N PHE A 225 4.44 44.08 14.32
CA PHE A 225 4.66 43.99 12.88
C PHE A 225 6.08 44.42 12.50
N GLN A 226 6.57 45.50 13.10
CA GLN A 226 7.96 45.92 12.89
C GLN A 226 8.98 44.88 13.38
N PHE A 227 8.67 44.17 14.47
CA PHE A 227 9.50 43.09 14.98
C PHE A 227 9.48 41.85 14.08
N LEU A 228 8.31 41.47 13.56
CA LEU A 228 8.15 40.35 12.64
C LEU A 228 8.78 40.62 11.27
N ASP A 229 8.85 41.89 10.85
CA ASP A 229 9.52 42.30 9.61
C ASP A 229 11.04 42.52 9.79
N ASP A 230 11.57 42.46 11.02
CA ASP A 230 13.02 42.59 11.27
C ASP A 230 13.75 41.32 10.80
N PRO A 231 14.79 41.44 9.95
CA PRO A 231 15.53 40.30 9.41
C PRO A 231 16.21 39.45 10.50
N ARG A 232 16.53 40.02 11.66
CA ARG A 232 17.12 39.28 12.79
C ARG A 232 16.11 38.36 13.46
N THR A 233 14.84 38.75 13.47
CA THR A 233 13.75 37.92 13.99
C THR A 233 13.50 36.75 13.05
N ASP A 234 13.52 36.98 11.73
CA ASP A 234 13.38 35.92 10.73
C ASP A 234 14.52 34.88 10.83
N GLU A 235 15.76 35.35 11.01
CA GLU A 235 16.92 34.47 11.25
C GLU A 235 16.74 33.64 12.53
N LEU A 236 16.34 34.26 13.64
CA LEU A 236 16.10 33.56 14.91
C LEU A 236 15.03 32.47 14.79
N VAL A 237 13.91 32.77 14.12
CA VAL A 237 12.83 31.80 13.92
C VAL A 237 13.28 30.69 12.97
N SER A 238 14.02 31.02 11.92
CA SER A 238 14.60 30.04 10.98
C SER A 238 15.57 29.09 11.68
N ASP A 239 16.41 29.59 12.59
CA ASP A 239 17.33 28.78 13.38
C ASP A 239 16.60 27.83 14.33
N LEU A 240 15.56 28.32 15.02
CA LEU A 240 14.72 27.48 15.86
C LEU A 240 14.04 26.37 15.05
N LEU A 241 13.51 26.68 13.87
CA LEU A 241 12.88 25.68 13.01
C LEU A 241 13.89 24.67 12.47
N ARG A 242 15.09 25.13 12.08
CA ARG A 242 16.19 24.27 11.63
C ARG A 242 16.57 23.25 12.70
N GLU A 243 16.77 23.72 13.93
CA GLU A 243 17.09 22.87 15.09
C GLU A 243 15.98 21.85 15.36
N ASN A 244 14.71 22.26 15.35
CA ASN A 244 13.58 21.35 15.57
C ASN A 244 13.47 20.27 14.47
N ILE A 245 13.69 20.63 13.21
CA ILE A 245 13.68 19.69 12.08
C ILE A 245 14.81 18.67 12.22
N ASP A 246 16.00 19.13 12.62
CA ASP A 246 17.14 18.25 12.84
C ASP A 246 16.88 17.29 14.02
N GLN A 247 16.20 17.73 15.08
CA GLN A 247 15.75 16.87 16.18
C GLN A 247 14.73 15.81 15.73
N ILE A 248 13.74 16.18 14.90
CA ILE A 248 12.76 15.24 14.34
C ILE A 248 13.47 14.18 13.50
N ARG A 249 14.40 14.61 12.65
CA ARG A 249 15.20 13.72 11.80
C ARG A 249 16.04 12.75 12.62
N ASP A 250 16.69 13.23 13.67
CA ASP A 250 17.51 12.37 14.54
C ASP A 250 16.64 11.35 15.29
N ALA A 251 15.49 11.78 15.83
CA ALA A 251 14.54 10.88 16.47
C ALA A 251 14.03 9.77 15.53
N LEU A 252 13.72 10.10 14.27
CA LEU A 252 13.34 9.13 13.25
C LEU A 252 14.51 8.22 12.83
N SER A 253 15.73 8.75 12.77
CA SER A 253 16.95 7.97 12.48
C SER A 253 17.20 6.90 13.54
N ASN A 254 16.96 7.28 14.81
CA ASN A 254 17.13 6.45 16.00
C ASN A 254 15.93 5.53 16.27
N GLY A 255 14.90 5.58 15.42
CA GLY A 255 13.76 4.66 15.48
C GLY A 255 12.79 4.95 16.61
N VAL A 256 12.70 6.21 17.06
CA VAL A 256 11.71 6.65 18.05
C VAL A 256 10.31 6.47 17.46
N LYS A 257 9.57 5.50 17.99
CA LYS A 257 8.18 5.28 17.63
C LYS A 257 7.30 6.28 18.37
N VAL A 258 6.83 7.29 17.66
CA VAL A 258 5.76 8.16 18.16
C VAL A 258 4.46 7.35 18.04
N PRO A 259 3.76 7.05 19.15
CA PRO A 259 2.44 6.42 19.07
C PRO A 259 1.51 7.30 18.24
N PRO A 260 0.58 6.70 17.46
CA PRO A 260 -0.36 7.47 16.64
C PRO A 260 -1.04 8.52 17.51
N SER A 261 -1.04 9.77 17.06
CA SER A 261 -1.72 10.85 17.78
C SER A 261 -3.19 10.46 17.96
N ALA A 262 -3.71 10.63 19.18
CA ALA A 262 -5.10 10.33 19.50
C ALA A 262 -6.10 11.32 18.86
N TYR A 263 -5.69 12.05 17.82
CA TYR A 263 -6.53 12.95 17.06
C TYR A 263 -7.18 12.16 15.93
N GLY A 264 -8.39 11.64 16.20
CA GLY A 264 -9.29 11.16 15.15
C GLY A 264 -9.78 12.30 14.26
N PRO A 265 -10.44 11.99 13.12
CA PRO A 265 -10.96 13.01 12.20
C PRO A 265 -11.80 14.03 12.95
N THR A 266 -11.51 15.32 12.74
CA THR A 266 -12.24 16.42 13.35
C THR A 266 -13.74 16.32 13.00
N PRO A 267 -14.67 16.55 13.95
CA PRO A 267 -16.11 16.34 13.74
C PRO A 267 -16.77 17.10 12.57
N LEU A 268 -16.06 18.03 11.92
CA LEU A 268 -16.59 18.90 10.86
C LEU A 268 -16.60 18.24 9.46
N GLU A 269 -15.91 17.12 9.23
CA GLU A 269 -15.89 16.48 7.90
C GLU A 269 -17.17 15.67 7.58
N ARG A 270 -18.09 15.49 8.54
CA ARG A 270 -19.30 14.66 8.31
C ARG A 270 -20.47 15.42 7.66
N THR A 271 -20.35 16.72 7.36
CA THR A 271 -21.46 17.54 6.84
C THR A 271 -21.07 18.41 5.65
N VAL A 272 -20.59 17.82 4.57
CA VAL A 272 -20.72 18.44 3.24
C VAL A 272 -21.39 17.44 2.29
N ARG A 273 -22.72 17.40 2.35
CA ARG A 273 -23.51 16.82 1.25
C ARG A 273 -23.43 17.80 0.09
N HIS A 274 -22.59 17.51 -0.91
CA HIS A 274 -22.67 18.20 -2.19
C HIS A 274 -23.99 17.82 -2.88
N HIS A 275 -24.96 18.72 -2.80
CA HIS A 275 -26.19 18.65 -3.59
C HIS A 275 -25.89 19.24 -4.97
N PHE A 276 -25.75 18.37 -5.98
CA PHE A 276 -25.74 18.81 -7.37
C PHE A 276 -27.20 18.96 -7.83
N PRO A 277 -27.64 20.15 -8.28
CA PRO A 277 -28.93 20.29 -8.96
C PRO A 277 -28.87 19.63 -10.35
N PRO A 278 -30.04 19.26 -10.92
CA PRO A 278 -30.15 18.40 -12.11
C PRO A 278 -29.56 18.99 -13.39
#